data_AF-A0A6J0MUW5-F1
#
_entry.id   AF-A0A6J0MUW5-F1
#
_cell.length_a   1.000
_cell.length_b   1.000
_cell.length_c   1.000
_cell.angle_alpha   90.00
_cell.angle_beta   90.00
_cell.angle_gamma   90.00
#
_symmetry.space_group_name_H-M   'P 1'
#
loop_
_entity.id
_entity.type
_entity.pdbx_description
1 polymer ?
#
loop_
_entity_poly.entity_id
_entity_poly.type
_entity_poly.pdbx_seq_one_letter_code
_entity_poly.pdbx_strand_id
1 'polypeptide(L)'
;MSSPRDRGKSLMESSGSEPPVTPSRYESQKRRDWNTFGQYLKNQRPSVPMSHCNCNHVLDFLRYLDQFGKTKVHVPGCMFYGQPEPPAPCTCPLRQAWGSLDALIGRLRAAYEENGGSQETNPFASGAIRVYLREVRECQAKARGIPYKKKKKKKPTIEMSGGRDDSSSSSSFNFMVKDFVVVKEASMISKTMKMTSSDPKSLKNCKDELASCQNELESAKTEIDKWKTTFQNESFVPAGKSPG
;
A
#
# COMPACT_ATOMS: atom_id res chain seq x y z
N MET A 1 -20.51 25.73 -68.37
CA MET A 1 -20.20 24.29 -68.25
C MET A 1 -19.28 23.94 -69.41
N SER A 2 -18.05 23.47 -69.32
CA SER A 2 -17.07 23.32 -68.26
C SER A 2 -15.69 23.35 -68.94
N SER A 3 -14.67 23.77 -68.21
CA SER A 3 -13.23 23.69 -68.52
C SER A 3 -12.53 23.21 -67.23
N PRO A 4 -11.22 22.83 -67.19
CA PRO A 4 -10.23 22.70 -68.28
C PRO A 4 -9.25 21.49 -68.18
N ARG A 5 -8.52 21.29 -69.30
CA ARG A 5 -7.06 21.05 -69.53
C ARG A 5 -6.16 20.29 -68.54
N ASP A 6 -5.44 19.34 -69.15
CA ASP A 6 -4.15 18.70 -68.79
C ASP A 6 -3.04 19.65 -68.28
N ARG A 7 -2.33 19.26 -67.21
CA ARG A 7 -0.93 19.66 -66.94
C ARG A 7 -0.26 18.80 -65.85
N GLY A 8 0.85 18.16 -66.20
CA GLY A 8 2.07 18.21 -65.38
C GLY A 8 2.29 17.13 -64.32
N LYS A 9 3.09 16.13 -64.71
CA LYS A 9 3.82 15.17 -63.87
C LYS A 9 4.91 15.90 -63.05
N SER A 10 4.92 15.79 -61.72
CA SER A 10 6.11 16.00 -60.88
C SER A 10 6.16 14.99 -59.74
N LEU A 11 7.04 14.00 -59.88
CA LEU A 11 7.50 13.15 -58.79
C LEU A 11 8.35 14.02 -57.84
N MET A 12 7.88 14.24 -56.62
CA MET A 12 8.72 14.69 -55.52
C MET A 12 8.79 13.57 -54.48
N GLU A 13 9.96 12.95 -54.42
CA GLU A 13 10.41 12.05 -53.35
C GLU A 13 10.58 12.90 -52.09
N SER A 14 9.62 12.85 -51.17
CA SER A 14 9.74 13.50 -49.86
C SER A 14 10.33 12.50 -48.89
N SER A 15 11.62 12.70 -48.58
CA SER A 15 12.32 12.00 -47.51
C SER A 15 11.57 12.22 -46.19
N GLY A 16 10.90 11.17 -45.72
CA GLY A 16 10.29 11.12 -44.40
C GLY A 16 11.38 11.20 -43.33
N SER A 17 11.65 12.42 -42.86
CA SER A 17 12.24 12.62 -41.55
C SER A 17 11.15 12.32 -40.53
N GLU A 18 11.22 11.14 -39.91
CA GLU A 18 10.45 10.81 -38.71
C GLU A 18 10.66 11.95 -37.70
N PRO A 19 9.60 12.66 -37.26
CA PRO A 19 9.72 13.63 -36.20
C PRO A 19 10.21 12.92 -34.94
N PRO A 20 11.10 13.51 -34.12
CA PRO A 20 11.52 12.89 -32.88
C PRO A 20 10.27 12.54 -32.07
N VAL A 21 10.02 11.26 -31.87
CA VAL A 21 8.84 10.75 -31.17
C VAL A 21 8.88 11.31 -29.76
N THR A 22 8.15 12.39 -29.54
CA THR A 22 8.00 12.96 -28.20
C THR A 22 7.44 11.86 -27.33
N PRO A 23 8.10 11.51 -26.20
CA PRO A 23 7.65 10.39 -25.38
C PRO A 23 6.21 10.66 -24.97
N SER A 24 5.33 9.66 -25.18
CA SER A 24 3.93 9.73 -24.79
C SER A 24 3.80 10.29 -23.37
N ARG A 25 2.73 11.02 -23.08
CA ARG A 25 2.45 11.57 -21.74
C ARG A 25 2.63 10.51 -20.64
N TYR A 26 2.24 9.27 -20.94
CA TYR A 26 2.43 8.12 -20.06
C TYR A 26 3.92 7.81 -19.80
N GLU A 27 4.73 7.72 -20.85
CA GLU A 27 6.17 7.45 -20.78
C GLU A 27 6.92 8.50 -19.94
N SER A 28 6.61 9.77 -20.18
CA SER A 28 7.18 10.87 -19.39
C SER A 28 6.82 10.77 -17.91
N GLN A 29 5.58 10.38 -17.59
CA GLN A 29 5.16 10.19 -16.20
C GLN A 29 5.85 8.99 -15.56
N LYS A 30 5.89 7.85 -16.25
CA LYS A 30 6.57 6.63 -15.79
C LYS A 30 8.03 6.90 -15.48
N ARG A 31 8.74 7.63 -16.34
CA ARG A 31 10.14 8.02 -16.12
C ARG A 31 10.33 8.90 -14.89
N ARG A 32 9.45 9.87 -14.66
CA ARG A 32 9.48 10.71 -13.44
C ARG A 32 9.26 9.89 -12.18
N ASP A 33 8.28 8.99 -12.20
CA ASP A 33 7.95 8.14 -11.07
C ASP A 33 9.10 7.20 -10.74
N TRP A 34 9.71 6.58 -11.77
CA TRP A 34 10.90 5.74 -11.64
C TRP A 34 12.08 6.50 -11.04
N ASN A 35 12.37 7.70 -11.55
CA ASN A 35 13.44 8.53 -11.02
C ASN A 35 13.18 8.94 -9.57
N THR A 36 11.93 9.27 -9.23
CA THR A 36 11.54 9.62 -7.86
C THR A 36 11.75 8.45 -6.91
N PHE A 37 11.34 7.24 -7.32
CA PHE A 37 11.56 6.03 -6.54
C PHE A 37 13.05 5.71 -6.38
N GLY A 38 13.83 5.80 -7.46
CA GLY A 38 15.28 5.59 -7.41
C GLY A 38 15.99 6.60 -6.50
N GLN A 39 15.56 7.86 -6.49
CA GLN A 39 16.06 8.87 -5.55
C GLN A 39 15.67 8.54 -4.10
N TYR A 40 14.43 8.10 -3.87
CA TYR A 40 13.99 7.66 -2.55
C TYR A 40 14.86 6.52 -1.99
N LEU A 41 15.20 5.53 -2.82
CA LEU A 41 16.07 4.42 -2.42
C LEU A 41 17.50 4.89 -2.08
N LYS A 42 18.06 5.82 -2.85
CA LYS A 42 19.39 6.39 -2.59
C LYS A 42 19.46 7.17 -1.29
N ASN A 43 18.34 7.75 -0.87
CA ASN A 43 18.23 8.52 0.37
C ASN A 43 18.00 7.66 1.62
N GLN A 44 17.83 6.35 1.47
CA GLN A 44 17.75 5.42 2.59
C GLN A 44 19.09 5.34 3.33
N ARG A 45 19.05 4.90 4.60
CA ARG A 45 20.24 4.69 5.43
C ARG A 45 20.23 3.26 5.98
N PRO A 46 21.04 2.34 5.44
CA PRO A 46 21.97 2.51 4.32
C PRO A 46 21.26 2.70 2.97
N SER A 47 21.96 3.30 2.00
CA SER A 47 21.44 3.50 0.64
C SER A 47 21.16 2.15 -0.01
N VAL A 48 20.00 2.02 -0.65
CA VAL A 48 19.54 0.75 -1.23
C VAL A 48 19.71 0.80 -2.75
N PRO A 49 20.60 -0.01 -3.34
CA PRO A 49 20.65 -0.13 -4.80
C PRO A 49 19.43 -0.89 -5.32
N MET A 50 19.06 -0.67 -6.58
CA MET A 50 17.87 -1.28 -7.18
C MET A 50 17.88 -2.82 -7.12
N SER A 51 19.06 -3.44 -7.16
CA SER A 51 19.25 -4.90 -7.03
C SER A 51 18.87 -5.46 -5.67
N HIS A 52 18.96 -4.65 -4.61
CA HIS A 52 18.57 -5.03 -3.24
C HIS A 52 17.19 -4.49 -2.85
N CYS A 53 16.50 -3.81 -3.79
CA CYS A 53 15.13 -3.39 -3.58
C CYS A 53 14.22 -4.61 -3.42
N ASN A 54 13.33 -4.55 -2.43
CA ASN A 54 12.33 -5.57 -2.14
C ASN A 54 10.98 -4.90 -1.89
N CYS A 55 9.93 -5.70 -1.66
CA CYS A 55 8.58 -5.16 -1.48
C CYS A 55 8.43 -4.24 -0.26
N ASN A 56 9.24 -4.40 0.81
CA ASN A 56 9.16 -3.52 1.98
C ASN A 56 9.58 -2.10 1.64
N HIS A 57 10.67 -1.93 0.88
CA HIS A 57 11.09 -0.61 0.39
C HIS A 57 10.01 0.05 -0.48
N VAL A 58 9.26 -0.74 -1.24
CA VAL A 58 8.12 -0.23 -2.02
C VAL A 58 6.98 0.21 -1.10
N LEU A 59 6.63 -0.59 -0.08
CA LEU A 59 5.60 -0.21 0.90
C LEU A 59 5.96 1.08 1.64
N ASP A 60 7.21 1.20 2.08
CA ASP A 60 7.69 2.38 2.78
C ASP A 60 7.73 3.61 1.87
N PHE A 61 8.04 3.43 0.59
CA PHE A 61 7.89 4.49 -0.40
C PHE A 61 6.44 4.95 -0.52
N LEU A 62 5.47 4.02 -0.62
CA LEU A 62 4.05 4.38 -0.69
C LEU A 62 3.58 5.15 0.55
N ARG A 63 4.08 4.80 1.74
CA ARG A 63 3.80 5.52 2.99
C ARG A 63 4.50 6.89 3.02
N TYR A 64 5.71 6.99 2.49
CA TYR A 64 6.42 8.25 2.36
C TYR A 64 5.65 9.25 1.48
N LEU A 65 5.01 8.78 0.40
CA LEU A 65 4.21 9.63 -0.48
C LEU A 65 2.98 10.26 0.19
N ASP A 66 2.48 9.69 1.29
CA ASP A 66 1.35 10.27 2.04
C ASP A 66 1.68 11.66 2.60
N GLN A 67 2.96 11.98 2.83
CA GLN A 67 3.38 13.32 3.27
C GLN A 67 3.04 14.43 2.25
N PHE A 68 2.97 14.05 0.98
CA PHE A 68 2.61 14.93 -0.14
C PHE A 68 1.16 14.72 -0.60
N GLY A 69 0.38 14.01 0.22
CA GLY A 69 -1.02 13.72 -0.03
C GLY A 69 -1.89 14.96 -0.09
N LYS A 70 -2.96 14.89 -0.90
CA LYS A 70 -3.98 15.94 -0.99
C LYS A 70 -5.35 15.50 -0.50
N THR A 71 -5.51 14.21 -0.20
CA THR A 71 -6.80 13.64 0.21
C THR A 71 -6.87 13.57 1.73
N LYS A 72 -7.89 14.17 2.34
CA LYS A 72 -8.17 13.97 3.77
C LYS A 72 -8.66 12.55 4.00
N VAL A 73 -7.97 11.80 4.85
CA VAL A 73 -8.37 10.44 5.22
C VAL A 73 -8.64 10.40 6.72
N HIS A 74 -9.91 10.29 7.09
CA HIS A 74 -10.32 10.21 8.49
C HIS A 74 -9.85 8.89 9.09
N VAL A 75 -9.18 8.95 10.25
CA VAL A 75 -8.75 7.78 11.00
C VAL A 75 -9.90 7.23 11.85
N PRO A 76 -9.91 5.91 12.16
CA PRO A 76 -10.82 5.37 13.16
C PRO A 76 -10.70 6.15 14.48
N GLY A 77 -11.83 6.59 15.04
CA GLY A 77 -11.88 7.48 16.21
C GLY A 77 -12.04 8.97 15.88
N CYS A 78 -11.95 9.36 14.61
CA CYS A 78 -12.34 10.70 14.19
C CYS A 78 -13.88 10.82 14.18
N MET A 79 -14.43 11.92 14.70
CA MET A 79 -15.87 12.16 14.72
C MET A 79 -16.51 12.24 13.33
N PHE A 80 -15.69 12.51 12.31
CA PHE A 80 -16.11 12.58 10.91
C PHE A 80 -15.83 11.28 10.13
N TYR A 81 -15.38 10.22 10.80
CA TYR A 81 -15.15 8.94 10.13
C TYR A 81 -16.47 8.39 9.57
N GLY A 82 -16.52 8.18 8.25
CA GLY A 82 -17.75 7.72 7.60
C GLY A 82 -18.74 8.83 7.25
N GLN A 83 -18.34 10.11 7.36
CA GLN A 83 -19.16 11.24 6.89
C GLN A 83 -18.63 11.75 5.53
N PRO A 84 -19.46 11.75 4.47
CA PRO A 84 -19.03 12.22 3.14
C PRO A 84 -18.67 13.71 3.09
N GLU A 85 -19.36 14.51 3.90
CA GLU A 85 -19.21 15.95 3.95
C GLU A 85 -19.08 16.39 5.42
N PRO A 86 -17.85 16.51 5.95
CA PRO A 86 -17.65 16.88 7.33
C PRO A 86 -18.00 18.37 7.54
N PRO A 87 -18.89 18.70 8.48
CA PRO A 87 -19.34 20.07 8.72
C PRO A 87 -18.28 20.96 9.39
N ALA A 88 -17.16 20.38 9.83
CA ALA A 88 -16.06 21.10 10.47
C ALA A 88 -14.69 20.45 10.14
N PRO A 89 -13.58 21.22 10.22
CA PRO A 89 -12.24 20.69 9.96
C PRO A 89 -11.80 19.70 11.06
N CYS A 90 -10.91 18.78 10.71
CA CYS A 90 -10.29 17.86 11.66
C CYS A 90 -8.78 17.77 11.49
N THR A 91 -8.11 17.18 12.48
CA THR A 91 -6.66 16.98 12.52
C THR A 91 -6.17 15.74 11.76
N CYS A 92 -7.07 15.03 11.07
CA CYS A 92 -6.69 13.82 10.33
C CYS A 92 -5.62 14.12 9.27
N PRO A 93 -4.69 13.19 9.00
CA PRO A 93 -3.62 13.42 8.03
C PRO A 93 -4.18 13.54 6.60
N LEU A 94 -3.45 14.28 5.75
CA LEU A 94 -3.59 14.17 4.31
C LEU A 94 -2.78 12.98 3.81
N ARG A 95 -3.31 12.27 2.81
CA ARG A 95 -2.71 11.06 2.23
C ARG A 95 -2.93 11.02 0.72
N GLN A 96 -2.22 10.15 0.04
CA GLN A 96 -2.45 9.89 -1.38
C GLN A 96 -3.82 9.23 -1.58
N ALA A 97 -4.49 9.56 -2.69
CA ALA A 97 -5.68 8.83 -3.08
C ALA A 97 -5.29 7.41 -3.50
N TRP A 98 -6.10 6.41 -3.14
CA TRP A 98 -5.85 5.02 -3.50
C TRP A 98 -5.57 4.84 -5.00
N GLY A 99 -6.39 5.44 -5.87
CA GLY A 99 -6.23 5.33 -7.32
C GLY A 99 -4.93 5.92 -7.85
N SER A 100 -4.37 6.93 -7.16
CA SER A 100 -3.06 7.50 -7.52
C SER A 100 -1.93 6.54 -7.19
N LEU A 101 -2.00 5.85 -6.04
CA LEU A 101 -1.01 4.85 -5.64
C LEU A 101 -1.06 3.61 -6.54
N ASP A 102 -2.26 3.14 -6.88
CA ASP A 102 -2.46 1.98 -7.76
C ASP A 102 -1.89 2.23 -9.17
N ALA A 103 -2.21 3.40 -9.74
CA ALA A 103 -1.67 3.80 -11.04
C ALA A 103 -0.15 4.00 -11.01
N LEU A 104 0.41 4.51 -9.91
CA LEU A 104 1.86 4.64 -9.71
C LEU A 104 2.54 3.26 -9.70
N ILE A 105 2.01 2.30 -8.93
CA ILE A 105 2.55 0.94 -8.88
C ILE A 105 2.49 0.27 -10.26
N GLY A 106 1.41 0.47 -11.02
CA GLY A 106 1.32 -0.02 -12.40
C GLY A 106 2.45 0.53 -13.28
N ARG A 107 2.73 1.84 -13.20
CA ARG A 107 3.84 2.46 -13.94
C ARG A 107 5.21 1.97 -13.48
N LEU A 108 5.42 1.80 -12.18
CA LEU A 108 6.69 1.31 -11.63
C LEU A 108 6.96 -0.15 -12.00
N ARG A 109 5.93 -1.01 -12.09
CA ARG A 109 6.07 -2.37 -12.63
C ARG A 109 6.60 -2.35 -14.06
N ALA A 110 5.96 -1.58 -14.94
CA ALA A 110 6.38 -1.45 -16.33
C ALA A 110 7.79 -0.83 -16.44
N ALA A 111 8.11 0.17 -15.62
CA ALA A 111 9.44 0.77 -15.60
C ALA A 111 10.52 -0.25 -15.18
N TYR A 112 10.22 -1.12 -14.22
CA TYR A 112 11.16 -2.15 -13.77
C TYR A 112 11.53 -3.12 -14.91
N GLU A 113 10.53 -3.57 -15.68
CA GLU A 113 10.73 -4.46 -16.83
C GLU A 113 11.58 -3.80 -17.92
N GLU A 114 11.34 -2.53 -18.21
CA GLU A 114 12.13 -1.76 -19.19
C GLU A 114 13.56 -1.47 -18.74
N ASN A 115 13.85 -1.51 -17.43
CA ASN A 115 15.20 -1.39 -16.90
C ASN A 115 15.90 -2.76 -16.74
N GLY A 116 15.41 -3.80 -17.44
CA GLY A 116 16.01 -5.14 -17.47
C GLY A 116 15.57 -6.06 -16.33
N GLY A 117 14.57 -5.67 -15.56
CA GLY A 117 14.00 -6.50 -14.50
C GLY A 117 13.07 -7.59 -15.05
N SER A 118 13.07 -8.77 -14.42
CA SER A 118 12.12 -9.83 -14.78
C SER A 118 10.77 -9.64 -14.09
N GLN A 119 9.69 -10.12 -14.70
CA GLN A 119 8.36 -10.08 -14.09
C GLN A 119 8.29 -10.88 -12.78
N GLU A 120 9.01 -12.00 -12.68
CA GLU A 120 9.03 -12.89 -11.51
C GLU A 120 9.73 -12.25 -10.30
N THR A 121 10.82 -11.51 -10.53
CA THR A 121 11.58 -10.84 -9.46
C THR A 121 11.08 -9.44 -9.15
N ASN A 122 9.96 -9.02 -9.74
CA ASN A 122 9.48 -7.64 -9.68
C ASN A 122 8.99 -7.28 -8.26
N PRO A 123 9.67 -6.37 -7.53
CA PRO A 123 9.30 -6.04 -6.15
C PRO A 123 7.93 -5.34 -6.05
N PHE A 124 7.51 -4.66 -7.13
CA PHE A 124 6.23 -3.98 -7.22
C PHE A 124 5.07 -4.96 -7.48
N ALA A 125 5.35 -6.18 -7.96
CA ALA A 125 4.36 -7.22 -8.23
C ALA A 125 4.04 -8.11 -7.01
N SER A 126 4.74 -7.89 -5.88
CA SER A 126 4.56 -8.68 -4.66
C SER A 126 3.12 -8.71 -4.13
N GLY A 127 2.72 -9.86 -3.56
CA GLY A 127 1.43 -10.04 -2.90
C GLY A 127 1.16 -9.01 -1.80
N ALA A 128 2.19 -8.64 -1.03
CA ALA A 128 2.07 -7.65 0.03
C ALA A 128 1.63 -6.27 -0.49
N ILE A 129 2.10 -5.86 -1.67
CA ILE A 129 1.69 -4.60 -2.32
C ILE A 129 0.21 -4.65 -2.68
N ARG A 130 -0.28 -5.79 -3.19
CA ARG A 130 -1.69 -5.98 -3.57
C ARG A 130 -2.59 -5.92 -2.34
N VAL A 131 -2.19 -6.56 -1.23
CA VAL A 131 -2.93 -6.52 0.04
C VAL A 131 -2.97 -5.09 0.58
N TYR A 132 -1.83 -4.41 0.64
CA TYR A 132 -1.75 -3.02 1.09
C TYR A 132 -2.68 -2.09 0.29
N LEU A 133 -2.65 -2.16 -1.05
CA LEU A 133 -3.52 -1.33 -1.89
C LEU A 133 -5.01 -1.63 -1.65
N ARG A 134 -5.38 -2.90 -1.42
CA ARG A 134 -6.76 -3.28 -1.07
C ARG A 134 -7.18 -2.64 0.25
N GLU A 135 -6.34 -2.73 1.27
CA GLU A 135 -6.62 -2.15 2.59
C GLU A 135 -6.74 -0.63 2.51
N VAL A 136 -5.85 0.05 1.77
CA VAL A 136 -5.95 1.50 1.55
C VAL A 136 -7.27 1.86 0.88
N ARG A 137 -7.71 1.08 -0.13
CA ARG A 137 -9.01 1.28 -0.79
C ARG A 137 -10.16 1.19 0.20
N GLU A 138 -10.15 0.16 1.04
CA GLU A 138 -11.21 -0.09 2.03
C GLU A 138 -11.23 0.99 3.11
N CYS A 139 -10.08 1.36 3.64
CA CYS A 139 -9.95 2.44 4.63
C CYS A 139 -10.45 3.77 4.07
N GLN A 140 -10.10 4.13 2.83
CA GLN A 140 -10.58 5.37 2.20
C GLN A 140 -12.09 5.31 1.90
N ALA A 141 -12.61 4.16 1.48
CA ALA A 141 -14.05 4.00 1.23
C ALA A 141 -14.87 4.14 2.52
N LYS A 142 -14.43 3.49 3.60
CA LYS A 142 -15.05 3.61 4.94
C LYS A 142 -14.95 5.04 5.46
N ALA A 143 -13.79 5.70 5.34
CA ALA A 143 -13.59 7.07 5.81
C ALA A 143 -14.50 8.08 5.08
N ARG A 144 -14.77 7.88 3.79
CA ARG A 144 -15.68 8.73 2.99
C ARG A 144 -17.16 8.43 3.21
N GLY A 145 -17.49 7.38 3.96
CA GLY A 145 -18.87 7.09 4.31
C GLY A 145 -19.76 6.65 3.16
N ILE A 146 -19.20 6.22 2.03
CA ILE A 146 -20.02 5.75 0.90
C ILE A 146 -20.68 4.44 1.34
N PRO A 147 -21.98 4.40 1.66
CA PRO A 147 -22.65 3.14 1.92
C PRO A 147 -22.65 2.42 0.58
N TYR A 148 -22.13 1.21 0.53
CA TYR A 148 -22.18 0.39 -0.68
C TYR A 148 -23.64 -0.01 -0.93
N LYS A 149 -24.48 0.91 -1.40
CA LYS A 149 -25.78 0.59 -1.97
C LYS A 149 -25.48 -0.08 -3.30
N LYS A 150 -25.24 -1.39 -3.23
CA LYS A 150 -25.29 -2.30 -4.36
C LYS A 150 -26.64 -2.03 -5.02
N LYS A 151 -26.66 -1.31 -6.16
CA LYS A 151 -27.85 -1.19 -6.99
C LYS A 151 -28.21 -2.60 -7.42
N LYS A 152 -29.09 -3.26 -6.65
CA LYS A 152 -29.73 -4.50 -7.05
C LYS A 152 -30.49 -4.18 -8.33
N LYS A 153 -29.91 -4.52 -9.48
CA LYS A 153 -30.67 -4.71 -10.71
C LYS A 153 -31.70 -5.79 -10.36
N LYS A 154 -32.98 -5.44 -10.27
CA LYS A 154 -34.07 -6.39 -10.05
C LYS A 154 -34.03 -7.43 -11.18
N LYS A 155 -33.64 -8.66 -10.86
CA LYS A 155 -34.10 -9.86 -11.56
C LYS A 155 -35.10 -10.56 -10.61
N PRO A 156 -36.23 -11.09 -11.12
CA PRO A 156 -37.20 -11.77 -10.27
C PRO A 156 -36.57 -13.03 -9.68
N THR A 157 -36.86 -13.24 -8.39
CA THR A 157 -36.35 -14.25 -7.47
C THR A 157 -36.82 -15.65 -7.84
N ILE A 158 -35.91 -16.63 -7.76
CA ILE A 158 -36.24 -17.97 -7.24
C ILE A 158 -35.31 -18.20 -6.05
N GLU A 159 -35.93 -18.62 -4.95
CA GLU A 159 -35.35 -18.74 -3.62
C GLU A 159 -34.49 -20.00 -3.49
N MET A 160 -33.36 -19.91 -2.78
CA MET A 160 -33.05 -20.81 -1.65
C MET A 160 -31.85 -20.29 -0.85
N SER A 161 -32.08 -20.16 0.46
CA SER A 161 -31.18 -20.30 1.63
C SER A 161 -29.65 -20.11 1.51
N GLY A 162 -29.09 -19.37 2.47
CA GLY A 162 -27.72 -19.57 2.92
C GLY A 162 -27.11 -18.34 3.59
N GLY A 163 -27.34 -18.17 4.89
CA GLY A 163 -26.59 -17.22 5.71
C GLY A 163 -25.12 -17.65 5.83
N ARG A 164 -24.21 -16.67 5.81
CA ARG A 164 -22.84 -16.80 6.34
C ARG A 164 -22.41 -15.47 6.93
N ASP A 165 -22.24 -15.47 8.25
CA ASP A 165 -21.51 -14.48 9.01
C ASP A 165 -20.03 -14.57 8.63
N ASP A 166 -19.48 -13.51 8.01
CA ASP A 166 -18.06 -13.43 7.71
C ASP A 166 -17.33 -12.66 8.82
N SER A 167 -17.27 -13.30 9.98
CA SER A 167 -16.31 -12.98 11.04
C SER A 167 -14.94 -13.50 10.64
N SER A 168 -14.23 -12.76 9.78
CA SER A 168 -12.80 -12.97 9.51
C SER A 168 -11.98 -11.68 9.52
N SER A 169 -12.56 -10.57 10.02
CA SER A 169 -11.93 -9.25 10.00
C SER A 169 -11.00 -8.93 11.18
N SER A 170 -10.86 -9.82 12.16
CA SER A 170 -10.07 -9.56 13.37
C SER A 170 -8.59 -9.95 13.23
N SER A 171 -8.22 -10.93 12.41
CA SER A 171 -6.82 -11.39 12.28
C SER A 171 -5.95 -10.46 11.42
N SER A 172 -6.51 -9.80 10.40
CA SER A 172 -5.77 -8.85 9.54
C SER A 172 -5.62 -7.45 10.14
N PHE A 173 -6.53 -7.04 11.04
CA PHE A 173 -6.39 -5.77 11.79
C PHE A 173 -5.22 -5.80 12.78
N ASN A 174 -4.86 -6.98 13.29
CA ASN A 174 -3.74 -7.16 14.22
C ASN A 174 -2.36 -6.90 13.59
N PHE A 175 -2.23 -6.98 12.26
CA PHE A 175 -0.97 -6.73 11.56
C PHE A 175 -0.57 -5.24 11.59
N MET A 176 -1.53 -4.32 11.46
CA MET A 176 -1.26 -2.87 11.49
C MET A 176 -1.12 -2.27 12.90
N VAL A 177 -1.60 -2.95 13.94
CA VAL A 177 -1.36 -2.50 15.32
C VAL A 177 0.05 -2.92 15.77
N LYS A 178 0.49 -4.14 15.41
CA LYS A 178 1.81 -4.66 15.83
C LYS A 178 2.98 -3.87 15.21
N ASP A 179 2.92 -3.50 13.93
CA ASP A 179 4.04 -2.77 13.29
C ASP A 179 4.08 -1.27 13.59
N PHE A 180 2.95 -0.64 13.97
CA PHE A 180 2.94 0.78 14.36
C PHE A 180 3.33 0.99 15.84
N VAL A 181 3.07 0.01 16.71
CA VAL A 181 3.43 0.06 18.13
C VAL A 181 4.91 -0.29 18.34
N VAL A 182 5.44 -1.34 17.69
CA VAL A 182 6.82 -1.80 17.89
C VAL A 182 7.87 -0.77 17.44
N VAL A 183 7.62 -0.01 16.37
CA VAL A 183 8.56 1.03 15.90
C VAL A 183 8.51 2.31 16.75
N LYS A 184 7.35 2.64 17.33
CA LYS A 184 7.22 3.80 18.24
C LYS A 184 7.75 3.50 19.65
N GLU A 185 7.64 2.27 20.13
CA GLU A 185 8.21 1.87 21.43
C GLU A 185 9.74 1.91 21.43
N ALA A 186 10.41 1.45 20.36
CA ALA A 186 11.87 1.51 20.26
C ALA A 186 12.42 2.97 20.25
N SER A 187 11.64 3.92 19.73
CA SER A 187 12.00 5.34 19.72
C SER A 187 11.76 6.03 21.08
N MET A 188 10.71 5.62 21.81
CA MET A 188 10.45 6.09 23.18
C MET A 188 11.51 5.57 24.16
N ILE A 189 11.87 4.28 24.10
CA ILE A 189 12.87 3.67 25.00
C ILE A 189 14.26 4.33 24.84
N SER A 190 14.62 4.76 23.61
CA SER A 190 15.87 5.47 23.35
C SER A 190 15.86 6.94 23.82
N LYS A 191 14.68 7.57 23.92
CA LYS A 191 14.52 8.95 24.43
C LYS A 191 14.50 8.99 25.96
N THR A 192 13.96 7.97 26.62
CA THR A 192 13.86 7.91 28.09
C THR A 192 15.19 7.61 28.77
N MET A 193 16.15 6.95 28.09
CA MET A 193 17.50 6.72 28.66
C MET A 193 18.41 7.97 28.67
N LYS A 194 17.98 9.11 28.10
CA LYS A 194 18.76 10.36 28.09
C LYS A 194 18.28 11.44 29.06
N MET A 195 17.27 11.17 29.88
CA MET A 195 16.96 12.02 31.04
C MET A 195 17.44 11.35 32.32
N THR A 196 18.71 11.56 32.65
CA THR A 196 19.23 11.37 34.00
C THR A 196 18.66 12.48 34.90
N SER A 197 17.57 12.20 35.59
CA SER A 197 17.14 12.96 36.78
C SER A 197 17.64 12.26 38.05
N SER A 198 18.14 13.04 38.99
CA SER A 198 18.84 12.60 40.20
C SER A 198 17.93 12.08 41.32
N ASP A 199 16.89 11.30 41.01
CA ASP A 199 15.88 10.87 42.01
C ASP A 199 15.73 9.33 42.12
N PRO A 200 16.20 8.70 43.22
CA PRO A 200 16.28 7.24 43.33
C PRO A 200 14.93 6.52 43.38
N LYS A 201 13.84 7.20 43.78
CA LYS A 201 12.48 6.62 43.74
C LYS A 201 11.97 6.45 42.32
N SER A 202 12.29 7.40 41.43
CA SER A 202 11.91 7.34 40.02
C SER A 202 12.65 6.23 39.28
N LEU A 203 13.91 5.96 39.65
CA LEU A 203 14.70 4.87 39.06
C LEU A 203 14.15 3.48 39.43
N LYS A 204 13.59 3.33 40.63
CA LYS A 204 12.97 2.07 41.06
C LYS A 204 11.69 1.79 40.28
N ASN A 205 10.81 2.78 40.14
CA ASN A 205 9.60 2.66 39.32
C ASN A 205 9.94 2.36 37.85
N CYS A 206 10.92 3.06 37.26
CA CYS A 206 11.33 2.78 35.88
C CYS A 206 11.89 1.36 35.70
N LYS A 207 12.58 0.81 36.70
CA LYS A 207 13.06 -0.59 36.65
C LYS A 207 11.93 -1.59 36.75
N ASP A 208 10.93 -1.32 37.59
CA ASP A 208 9.79 -2.20 37.78
C ASP A 208 8.87 -2.18 36.53
N GLU A 209 8.70 -1.01 35.90
CA GLU A 209 8.03 -0.88 34.60
C GLU A 209 8.80 -1.61 33.48
N LEU A 210 10.14 -1.49 33.44
CA LEU A 210 10.98 -2.21 32.48
C LEU A 210 10.82 -3.74 32.63
N ALA A 211 10.76 -4.24 33.87
CA ALA A 211 10.56 -5.65 34.15
C ALA A 211 9.17 -6.15 33.70
N SER A 212 8.12 -5.34 33.86
CA SER A 212 6.79 -5.63 33.34
C SER A 212 6.80 -5.74 31.81
N CYS A 213 7.41 -4.75 31.14
CA CYS A 213 7.53 -4.76 29.68
C CYS A 213 8.35 -5.96 29.16
N GLN A 214 9.37 -6.40 29.90
CA GLN A 214 10.14 -7.60 29.54
C GLN A 214 9.31 -8.88 29.66
N ASN A 215 8.47 -9.00 30.70
CA ASN A 215 7.57 -10.15 30.85
C ASN A 215 6.50 -10.18 29.76
N GLU A 216 5.93 -9.01 29.41
CA GLU A 216 4.99 -8.89 28.30
C GLU A 216 5.63 -9.27 26.96
N LEU A 217 6.88 -8.88 26.73
CA LEU A 217 7.64 -9.25 25.54
C LEU A 217 7.86 -10.76 25.44
N GLU A 218 8.26 -11.42 26.52
CA GLU A 218 8.43 -12.88 26.55
C GLU A 218 7.09 -13.61 26.37
N SER A 219 6.01 -13.13 27.01
CA SER A 219 4.67 -13.67 26.79
C SER A 219 4.25 -13.55 25.32
N ALA A 220 4.45 -12.40 24.69
CA ALA A 220 4.14 -12.19 23.28
C ALA A 220 4.97 -13.08 22.35
N LYS A 221 6.26 -13.32 22.66
CA LYS A 221 7.10 -14.27 21.91
C LYS A 221 6.58 -15.70 22.00
N THR A 222 6.20 -16.16 23.19
CA THR A 222 5.65 -17.51 23.37
C THR A 222 4.31 -17.68 22.64
N GLU A 223 3.50 -16.62 22.61
CA GLU A 223 2.26 -16.64 21.86
C GLU A 223 2.55 -16.77 20.36
N ILE A 224 3.47 -15.96 19.80
CA ILE A 224 3.88 -16.04 18.40
C ILE A 224 4.37 -17.44 18.03
N ASP A 225 5.20 -18.06 18.87
CA ASP A 225 5.69 -19.41 18.60
C ASP A 225 4.57 -20.46 18.69
N LYS A 226 3.63 -20.31 19.63
CA LYS A 226 2.41 -21.13 19.67
C LYS A 226 1.62 -21.01 18.36
N TRP A 227 1.42 -19.80 17.84
CA TRP A 227 0.74 -19.58 16.56
C TRP A 227 1.53 -20.23 15.40
N LYS A 228 2.86 -20.09 15.34
CA LYS A 228 3.68 -20.75 14.31
C LYS A 228 3.57 -22.27 14.35
N THR A 229 3.59 -22.87 15.54
CA THR A 229 3.43 -24.33 15.70
C THR A 229 2.01 -24.76 15.30
N THR A 230 1.00 -23.97 15.63
CA THR A 230 -0.39 -24.25 15.24
C THR A 230 -0.55 -24.21 13.71
N PHE A 231 0.05 -23.22 13.04
CA PHE A 231 0.04 -23.13 11.58
C PHE A 231 0.84 -24.24 10.88
N GLN A 232 1.89 -24.77 11.49
CA GLN A 232 2.65 -25.91 10.96
C GLN A 232 1.95 -27.25 11.20
N ASN A 233 1.16 -27.37 12.27
CA ASN A 233 0.40 -28.58 12.62
C ASN A 233 -1.01 -28.63 12.00
N GLU A 234 -1.46 -27.54 11.36
CA GLU A 234 -2.69 -27.55 10.56
C GLU A 234 -2.44 -28.34 9.26
N SER A 235 -2.60 -29.67 9.35
CA SER A 235 -2.53 -30.57 8.21
C SER A 235 -3.62 -30.20 7.19
N PHE A 236 -3.19 -29.68 6.05
CA PHE A 236 -4.03 -29.45 4.88
C PHE A 236 -4.75 -30.74 4.50
N VAL A 237 -6.06 -30.82 4.75
CA VAL A 237 -6.91 -31.91 4.27
C VAL A 237 -7.00 -31.78 2.75
N PRO A 238 -6.49 -32.73 1.95
CA PRO A 238 -6.68 -32.65 0.50
C PRO A 238 -8.15 -32.93 0.18
N ALA A 239 -8.75 -32.07 -0.65
CA ALA A 239 -10.11 -32.23 -1.13
C ALA A 239 -10.30 -33.62 -1.77
N GLY A 240 -11.33 -34.32 -1.30
CA GLY A 240 -11.65 -35.69 -1.69
C GLY A 240 -11.90 -35.85 -3.19
N LYS A 241 -11.44 -36.99 -3.72
CA LYS A 241 -11.80 -37.48 -5.06
C LYS A 241 -13.30 -37.81 -5.10
N SER A 242 -14.01 -37.28 -6.10
CA SER A 242 -15.36 -37.73 -6.46
C SER A 242 -15.34 -39.20 -6.93
N PRO A 243 -16.34 -40.03 -6.56
CA PRO A 243 -16.52 -41.33 -7.18
C PRO A 243 -17.16 -41.18 -8.57
N GLY A 244 -16.74 -42.05 -9.49
CA GLY A 244 -17.25 -42.15 -10.86
C GLY A 244 -18.58 -42.90 -10.97
#